data_AF-A0A4V1UPQ8-F1
#
_entry.id   AF-A0A4V1UPQ8-F1
#
_cell.length_a   1.000
_cell.length_b   1.000
_cell.length_c   1.000
_cell.angle_alpha   90.00
_cell.angle_beta   90.00
_cell.angle_gamma   90.00
#
_symmetry.space_group_name_H-M   'P 1'
#
loop_
_entity.id
_entity.type
_entity.pdbx_description
1 polymer ?
#
loop_
_entity_poly.entity_id
_entity_poly.type
_entity_poly.pdbx_seq_one_letter_code
_entity_poly.pdbx_strand_id
1 'polypeptide(L)'
;MKSEVGQTFVVSPGIKRWFYGTDPRSPGDGRSLESVHPGFKLETFRPPGFTPAVGGMTFLPDGRLAVCTWDQAGAVHLISGLGGPESGVKVTTFAQGLGEPLGLAVIGGDLWVTQKGEVTRLRDTDRDGKADRFDAMAGGWPASHNYHEFTFNLVPKGDKFYLGTSVPLRTGMTYYNPGSEQGYPIPDIPGSILEMDAKTGKWSVFASGVRTPNGMGIGVDGELFVCDNQGSWLPSSKLIHVRRGGFYGHQTTPKGTREADPPALWLPHGEISNSPSEPVLIPRGLYQGQMLFGDVTYGGIQRTYLEKVEGAYQGVVFRFAQGLEAGVNRLAWGPDGKLYVGGIGSNGNWNHQNHRYGLQRLAPTKDTAFEMLRVRAMPDGFVIKFTEPADPKALAEEQTYQLDSFRYAPTQNYGGPKVDFDRLATFKVEPGRDGRSVRLRIPNLKTDRIVHFRLAGLRSAAGKPMWTTEAWYTLNNLPKRKKR
;
A
#
# COMPACT_ATOMS: atom_id res chain seq x y z
N MET A 1 8.24 27.21 8.06
CA MET A 1 7.97 27.30 6.60
C MET A 1 6.66 28.03 6.42
N LYS A 2 6.63 29.18 5.75
CA LYS A 2 5.40 29.74 5.18
C LYS A 2 5.31 29.23 3.74
N SER A 3 4.16 28.70 3.35
CA SER A 3 3.91 28.14 2.01
C SER A 3 3.09 29.11 1.15
N GLU A 4 3.13 28.86 -0.15
CA GLU A 4 2.22 29.47 -1.14
C GLU A 4 0.74 29.20 -0.80
N VAL A 5 -0.13 30.08 -1.27
CA VAL A 5 -1.59 30.01 -1.06
C VAL A 5 -2.14 28.76 -1.75
N GLY A 6 -2.89 27.92 -1.02
CA GLY A 6 -3.65 26.79 -1.58
C GLY A 6 -3.09 25.38 -1.32
N GLN A 7 -1.96 25.21 -0.64
CA GLN A 7 -1.42 23.88 -0.34
C GLN A 7 -2.04 23.21 0.92
N THR A 8 -2.25 21.90 0.84
CA THR A 8 -2.79 21.05 1.91
C THR A 8 -1.63 20.31 2.61
N PHE A 9 -1.41 20.57 3.91
CA PHE A 9 -0.32 19.93 4.66
C PHE A 9 -0.70 18.53 5.14
N VAL A 10 0.04 17.52 4.68
CA VAL A 10 0.03 16.16 5.22
C VAL A 10 1.09 16.09 6.32
N VAL A 11 0.68 16.27 7.58
CA VAL A 11 1.56 16.10 8.74
C VAL A 11 0.86 15.22 9.78
N SER A 12 1.58 14.25 10.33
CA SER A 12 1.10 13.50 11.51
C SER A 12 1.40 14.28 12.80
N PRO A 13 0.48 14.30 13.77
CA PRO A 13 0.80 14.69 15.15
C PRO A 13 1.88 13.76 15.74
N GLY A 14 2.71 14.28 16.66
CA GLY A 14 3.69 13.49 17.40
C GLY A 14 5.11 14.04 17.38
N ILE A 15 6.02 13.34 18.08
CA ILE A 15 7.41 13.75 18.24
C ILE A 15 8.10 13.76 16.88
N LYS A 16 8.60 14.93 16.48
CA LYS A 16 9.45 15.08 15.29
C LYS A 16 10.90 15.01 15.74
N ARG A 17 11.67 14.10 15.15
CA ARG A 17 13.13 14.03 15.37
C ARG A 17 13.81 14.86 14.31
N TRP A 18 14.69 15.74 14.75
CA TRP A 18 15.56 16.55 13.89
C TRP A 18 17.01 16.27 14.30
N PHE A 19 17.88 16.20 13.30
CA PHE A 19 19.31 16.02 13.48
C PHE A 19 20.02 17.23 12.87
N TYR A 20 21.01 17.76 13.57
CA TYR A 20 21.93 18.73 12.98
C TYR A 20 22.92 17.95 12.09
N GLY A 21 22.92 18.23 10.79
CA GLY A 21 23.74 17.51 9.81
C GLY A 21 23.05 16.25 9.28
N THR A 22 23.77 15.13 9.25
CA THR A 22 23.25 13.86 8.75
C THR A 22 22.52 13.08 9.86
N ASP A 23 21.43 12.41 9.49
CA ASP A 23 20.76 11.47 10.38
C ASP A 23 21.73 10.32 10.72
N PRO A 24 22.13 10.14 12.02
CA PRO A 24 23.13 9.15 12.41
C PRO A 24 22.64 7.70 12.30
N ARG A 25 21.35 7.51 12.01
CA ARG A 25 20.74 6.19 11.82
C ARG A 25 21.10 5.60 10.46
N SER A 26 21.22 4.28 10.40
CA SER A 26 21.51 3.57 9.15
C SER A 26 20.23 3.29 8.34
N PRO A 27 20.30 3.21 7.00
CA PRO A 27 19.17 2.77 6.18
C PRO A 27 18.60 1.45 6.68
N GLY A 28 17.28 1.36 6.84
CA GLY A 28 16.62 0.16 7.37
C GLY A 28 16.59 0.07 8.90
N ASP A 29 17.30 0.94 9.62
CA ASP A 29 17.28 1.05 11.08
C ASP A 29 16.88 2.46 11.55
N GLY A 30 15.57 2.71 11.68
CA GLY A 30 15.04 4.02 12.04
C GLY A 30 15.07 5.05 10.91
N ARG A 31 15.65 4.72 9.74
CA ARG A 31 15.63 5.49 8.50
C ARG A 31 15.07 4.64 7.36
N SER A 32 14.50 5.28 6.34
CA SER A 32 14.13 4.61 5.09
C SER A 32 15.34 3.87 4.49
N LEU A 33 15.06 2.80 3.76
CA LEU A 33 16.05 2.16 2.89
C LEU A 33 16.49 3.15 1.80
N GLU A 34 17.60 2.87 1.12
CA GLU A 34 18.13 3.73 0.06
C GLU A 34 18.33 3.01 -1.28
N SER A 35 18.14 1.70 -1.29
CA SER A 35 18.33 0.86 -2.48
C SER A 35 17.27 -0.23 -2.56
N VAL A 36 17.22 -0.88 -3.72
CA VAL A 36 16.30 -2.00 -3.96
C VAL A 36 16.70 -3.19 -3.10
N HIS A 37 15.72 -4.03 -2.77
CA HIS A 37 15.95 -5.23 -1.97
C HIS A 37 17.02 -6.13 -2.62
N PRO A 38 18.00 -6.68 -1.88
CA PRO A 38 19.09 -7.48 -2.45
C PRO A 38 18.64 -8.66 -3.33
N GLY A 39 17.49 -9.24 -3.01
CA GLY A 39 16.84 -10.28 -3.83
C GLY A 39 16.28 -9.81 -5.18
N PHE A 40 16.52 -8.55 -5.56
CA PHE A 40 16.08 -7.96 -6.82
C PHE A 40 17.17 -7.09 -7.44
N LYS A 41 17.21 -7.09 -8.77
CA LYS A 41 17.97 -6.15 -9.58
C LYS A 41 17.01 -5.14 -10.21
N LEU A 42 17.30 -3.85 -10.07
CA LEU A 42 16.60 -2.79 -10.77
C LEU A 42 16.97 -2.79 -12.25
N GLU A 43 15.97 -2.76 -13.12
CA GLU A 43 16.13 -2.69 -14.57
C GLU A 43 15.37 -1.48 -15.12
N THR A 44 16.06 -0.69 -15.93
CA THR A 44 15.49 0.47 -16.63
C THR A 44 15.14 0.04 -18.04
N PHE A 45 13.89 -0.35 -18.25
CA PHE A 45 13.41 -0.82 -19.56
C PHE A 45 12.62 0.25 -20.34
N ARG A 46 12.29 1.36 -19.69
CA ARG A 46 11.46 2.43 -20.23
C ARG A 46 12.20 3.16 -21.36
N PRO A 47 11.61 3.30 -22.56
CA PRO A 47 12.24 4.05 -23.65
C PRO A 47 12.47 5.53 -23.30
N PRO A 48 13.56 6.15 -23.80
CA PRO A 48 13.80 7.58 -23.62
C PRO A 48 12.60 8.43 -24.04
N GLY A 49 12.28 9.46 -23.27
CA GLY A 49 11.16 10.38 -23.53
C GLY A 49 9.77 9.88 -23.11
N PHE A 50 9.59 8.60 -22.80
CA PHE A 50 8.30 8.11 -22.29
C PHE A 50 8.21 8.28 -20.78
N THR A 51 7.56 9.32 -20.27
CA THR A 51 7.52 9.69 -18.83
C THR A 51 6.12 9.53 -18.21
N PRO A 52 5.60 8.30 -18.03
CA PRO A 52 4.22 8.09 -17.62
C PRO A 52 4.00 8.38 -16.13
N ALA A 53 3.04 9.25 -15.81
CA ALA A 53 2.46 9.36 -14.47
C ALA A 53 1.47 8.20 -14.28
N VAL A 54 1.96 7.05 -13.79
CA VAL A 54 1.22 5.79 -13.86
C VAL A 54 0.00 5.77 -12.94
N GLY A 55 -1.21 5.79 -13.51
CA GLY A 55 -2.49 5.69 -12.81
C GLY A 55 -3.01 4.26 -12.64
N GLY A 56 -2.62 3.32 -13.50
CA GLY A 56 -3.08 1.93 -13.52
C GLY A 56 -2.18 1.07 -14.40
N MET A 57 -2.04 -0.21 -14.09
CA MET A 57 -1.25 -1.17 -14.88
C MET A 57 -1.86 -2.56 -14.88
N THR A 58 -1.78 -3.27 -16.00
CA THR A 58 -2.13 -4.70 -16.10
C THR A 58 -1.43 -5.36 -17.27
N PHE A 59 -1.18 -6.66 -17.19
CA PHE A 59 -0.69 -7.44 -18.34
C PHE A 59 -1.85 -7.93 -19.20
N LEU A 60 -1.67 -7.87 -20.52
CA LEU A 60 -2.51 -8.54 -21.49
C LEU A 60 -2.11 -10.03 -21.61
N PRO A 61 -3.00 -10.90 -22.08
CA PRO A 61 -2.71 -12.32 -22.29
C PRO A 61 -1.54 -12.59 -23.25
N ASP A 62 -1.27 -11.66 -24.17
CA ASP A 62 -0.16 -11.73 -25.13
C ASP A 62 1.19 -11.25 -24.53
N GLY A 63 1.21 -10.88 -23.26
CA GLY A 63 2.41 -10.44 -22.54
C GLY A 63 2.75 -8.96 -22.69
N ARG A 64 1.96 -8.16 -23.41
CA ARG A 64 2.09 -6.70 -23.39
C ARG A 64 1.66 -6.14 -22.04
N LEU A 65 2.30 -5.06 -21.59
CA LEU A 65 1.89 -4.30 -20.40
C LEU A 65 1.02 -3.13 -20.85
N ALA A 66 -0.21 -3.04 -20.34
CA ALA A 66 -1.03 -1.84 -20.42
C ALA A 66 -0.73 -0.91 -19.24
N VAL A 67 -0.59 0.38 -19.53
CA VAL A 67 -0.40 1.45 -18.54
C VAL A 67 -1.36 2.58 -18.84
N CYS A 68 -2.15 3.03 -17.87
CA CYS A 68 -2.91 4.27 -17.99
C CYS A 68 -2.21 5.42 -17.26
N THR A 69 -2.32 6.64 -17.79
CA THR A 69 -1.64 7.82 -17.25
C THR A 69 -2.61 8.79 -16.59
N TRP A 70 -2.25 9.25 -15.40
CA TRP A 70 -2.92 10.36 -14.72
C TRP A 70 -2.23 11.67 -15.10
N ASP A 71 -2.49 12.10 -16.32
CA ASP A 71 -2.02 13.36 -16.90
C ASP A 71 -3.10 13.94 -17.83
N GLN A 72 -2.78 15.05 -18.51
CA GLN A 72 -3.73 15.72 -19.40
C GLN A 72 -4.16 14.87 -20.60
N ALA A 73 -3.35 13.91 -21.02
CA ALA A 73 -3.70 13.05 -22.14
C ALA A 73 -4.73 12.00 -21.74
N GLY A 74 -4.72 11.56 -20.47
CA GLY A 74 -5.62 10.51 -20.00
C GLY A 74 -5.49 9.26 -20.87
N ALA A 75 -4.26 8.81 -21.08
CA ALA A 75 -3.94 7.82 -22.10
C ALA A 75 -3.90 6.40 -21.53
N VAL A 76 -4.08 5.42 -22.42
CA VAL A 76 -3.69 4.02 -22.20
C VAL A 76 -2.62 3.68 -23.24
N HIS A 77 -1.47 3.24 -22.78
CA HIS A 77 -0.37 2.78 -23.61
C HIS A 77 -0.18 1.28 -23.49
N LEU A 78 0.16 0.63 -24.61
CA LEU A 78 0.58 -0.76 -24.67
C LEU A 78 2.08 -0.81 -24.87
N ILE A 79 2.75 -1.58 -24.01
CA ILE A 79 4.19 -1.73 -23.98
C ILE A 79 4.53 -3.17 -24.35
N SER A 80 5.32 -3.34 -25.40
CA SER A 80 5.75 -4.63 -25.93
C SER A 80 7.27 -4.76 -25.90
N GLY A 81 7.79 -5.96 -26.23
CA GLY A 81 9.24 -6.22 -26.23
C GLY A 81 9.85 -6.48 -24.84
N LEU A 82 9.00 -6.73 -23.83
CA LEU A 82 9.42 -6.83 -22.42
C LEU A 82 10.31 -8.05 -22.11
N GLY A 83 10.21 -9.14 -22.89
CA GLY A 83 11.03 -10.34 -22.73
C GLY A 83 12.42 -10.28 -23.38
N GLY A 84 12.70 -9.25 -24.19
CA GLY A 84 13.96 -9.10 -24.93
C GLY A 84 14.95 -8.12 -24.29
N PRO A 85 16.03 -7.75 -25.01
CA PRO A 85 16.90 -6.64 -24.62
C PRO A 85 16.09 -5.36 -24.39
N GLU A 86 16.51 -4.53 -23.42
CA GLU A 86 15.80 -3.29 -23.05
C GLU A 86 15.62 -2.33 -24.25
N SER A 87 16.53 -2.35 -25.23
CA SER A 87 16.44 -1.55 -26.46
C SER A 87 15.30 -1.95 -27.41
N GLY A 88 14.65 -3.10 -27.20
CA GLY A 88 13.54 -3.59 -28.02
C GLY A 88 12.15 -3.14 -27.55
N VAL A 89 12.07 -2.37 -26.45
CA VAL A 89 10.79 -1.97 -25.86
C VAL A 89 10.09 -0.93 -26.74
N LYS A 90 8.83 -1.21 -27.12
CA LYS A 90 7.99 -0.31 -27.93
C LYS A 90 6.76 0.10 -27.15
N VAL A 91 6.43 1.38 -27.21
CA VAL A 91 5.24 1.98 -26.58
C VAL A 91 4.29 2.43 -27.69
N THR A 92 3.06 1.97 -27.64
CA THR A 92 1.97 2.37 -28.56
C THR A 92 0.85 2.99 -27.74
N THR A 93 0.42 4.20 -28.08
CA THR A 93 -0.79 4.78 -27.50
C THR A 93 -2.01 4.06 -28.05
N PHE A 94 -2.73 3.36 -27.20
CA PHE A 94 -3.92 2.58 -27.54
C PHE A 94 -5.19 3.40 -27.41
N ALA A 95 -5.30 4.21 -26.36
CA ALA A 95 -6.42 5.13 -26.17
C ALA A 95 -5.94 6.45 -25.54
N GLN A 96 -6.73 7.52 -25.69
CA GLN A 96 -6.48 8.82 -25.07
C GLN A 96 -7.81 9.57 -24.85
N GLY A 97 -7.77 10.63 -24.04
CA GLY A 97 -8.94 11.45 -23.72
C GLY A 97 -9.79 10.92 -22.57
N LEU A 98 -9.26 10.02 -21.74
CA LEU A 98 -9.96 9.47 -20.59
C LEU A 98 -9.87 10.42 -19.38
N GLY A 99 -10.98 10.61 -18.67
CA GLY A 99 -11.09 11.46 -17.49
C GLY A 99 -10.53 10.80 -16.23
N GLU A 100 -9.27 11.12 -15.91
CA GLU A 100 -8.55 10.64 -14.71
C GLU A 100 -8.52 9.10 -14.59
N PRO A 101 -7.88 8.38 -15.53
CA PRO A 101 -7.88 6.92 -15.53
C PRO A 101 -6.97 6.37 -14.42
N LEU A 102 -7.57 5.64 -13.46
CA LEU A 102 -6.91 5.23 -12.21
C LEU A 102 -7.12 3.74 -11.85
N GLY A 103 -7.63 2.96 -12.78
CA GLY A 103 -7.76 1.50 -12.69
C GLY A 103 -7.73 0.86 -14.06
N LEU A 104 -7.08 -0.29 -14.18
CA LEU A 104 -7.04 -1.09 -15.41
C LEU A 104 -7.27 -2.57 -15.09
N ALA A 105 -8.03 -3.24 -15.96
CA ALA A 105 -8.16 -4.69 -15.95
C ALA A 105 -8.29 -5.23 -17.39
N VAL A 106 -8.01 -6.51 -17.57
CA VAL A 106 -8.29 -7.24 -18.81
C VAL A 106 -9.42 -8.23 -18.57
N ILE A 107 -10.49 -8.12 -19.36
CA ILE A 107 -11.70 -8.93 -19.20
C ILE A 107 -12.14 -9.42 -20.59
N GLY A 108 -12.19 -10.74 -20.76
CA GLY A 108 -12.56 -11.35 -22.04
C GLY A 108 -11.61 -10.98 -23.19
N GLY A 109 -10.36 -10.61 -22.88
CA GLY A 109 -9.37 -10.15 -23.84
C GLY A 109 -9.31 -8.64 -24.05
N ASP A 110 -10.34 -7.90 -23.61
CA ASP A 110 -10.41 -6.45 -23.80
C ASP A 110 -9.90 -5.69 -22.58
N LEU A 111 -9.40 -4.47 -22.82
CA LEU A 111 -8.98 -3.57 -21.75
C LEU A 111 -10.17 -2.79 -21.22
N TRP A 112 -10.24 -2.70 -19.90
CA TRP A 112 -11.24 -1.91 -19.20
C TRP A 112 -10.53 -0.91 -18.31
N VAL A 113 -11.06 0.31 -18.27
CA VAL A 113 -10.47 1.43 -17.54
C VAL A 113 -11.49 2.04 -16.60
N THR A 114 -11.07 2.28 -15.36
CA THR A 114 -11.83 3.08 -14.41
C THR A 114 -11.44 4.54 -14.58
N GLN A 115 -12.43 5.36 -14.90
CA GLN A 115 -12.40 6.81 -14.91
C GLN A 115 -13.15 7.34 -13.68
N LYS A 116 -13.08 8.66 -13.46
CA LYS A 116 -13.74 9.29 -12.30
C LYS A 116 -15.22 8.92 -12.14
N GLY A 117 -15.99 8.96 -13.24
CA GLY A 117 -17.45 8.70 -13.24
C GLY A 117 -17.91 7.47 -14.01
N GLU A 118 -16.99 6.71 -14.60
CA GLU A 118 -17.33 5.64 -15.55
C GLU A 118 -16.31 4.50 -15.51
N VAL A 119 -16.75 3.26 -15.74
CA VAL A 119 -15.88 2.18 -16.22
C VAL A 119 -16.14 1.97 -17.70
N THR A 120 -15.08 2.06 -18.50
CA THR A 120 -15.15 2.02 -19.96
C THR A 120 -14.39 0.81 -20.49
N ARG A 121 -15.00 0.08 -21.41
CA ARG A 121 -14.34 -1.00 -22.17
C ARG A 121 -13.76 -0.41 -23.45
N LEU A 122 -12.49 -0.68 -23.67
CA LEU A 122 -11.71 -0.22 -24.82
C LEU A 122 -11.46 -1.41 -25.76
N ARG A 123 -11.81 -1.25 -27.03
CA ARG A 123 -11.66 -2.28 -28.05
C ARG A 123 -11.03 -1.73 -29.31
N ASP A 124 -10.22 -2.59 -29.93
CA ASP A 124 -9.58 -2.41 -31.22
C ASP A 124 -10.25 -3.40 -32.19
N THR A 125 -11.25 -2.92 -32.93
CA THR A 125 -12.10 -3.77 -33.77
C THR A 125 -11.53 -4.02 -35.16
N ASP A 126 -10.60 -3.18 -35.62
CA ASP A 126 -9.89 -3.34 -36.90
C ASP A 126 -8.47 -3.93 -36.76
N ARG A 127 -7.98 -4.10 -35.52
CA ARG A 127 -6.69 -4.70 -35.14
C ARG A 127 -5.48 -3.86 -35.57
N ASP A 128 -5.62 -2.55 -35.62
CA ASP A 128 -4.52 -1.63 -35.96
C ASP A 128 -3.60 -1.31 -34.76
N GLY A 129 -3.94 -1.80 -33.57
CA GLY A 129 -3.22 -1.55 -32.32
C GLY A 129 -3.71 -0.32 -31.55
N LYS A 130 -4.87 0.24 -31.90
CA LYS A 130 -5.53 1.35 -31.22
C LYS A 130 -6.99 1.03 -30.93
N ALA A 131 -7.51 1.58 -29.84
CA ALA A 131 -8.91 1.49 -29.53
C ALA A 131 -9.72 2.40 -30.48
N ASP A 132 -10.63 1.81 -31.24
CA ASP A 132 -11.59 2.48 -32.11
C ASP A 132 -13.02 2.46 -31.52
N ARG A 133 -13.24 1.68 -30.45
CA ARG A 133 -14.52 1.58 -29.77
C ARG A 133 -14.39 1.70 -28.25
N PHE A 134 -15.26 2.55 -27.69
CA PHE A 134 -15.34 2.91 -26.28
C PHE A 134 -16.77 2.64 -25.80
N ASP A 135 -16.96 1.59 -25.00
CA ASP A 135 -18.28 1.27 -24.44
C ASP A 135 -18.32 1.65 -22.95
N ALA A 136 -19.25 2.53 -22.59
CA ALA A 136 -19.54 2.87 -21.19
C ALA A 136 -20.21 1.66 -20.52
N MET A 137 -19.45 0.90 -19.73
CA MET A 137 -19.91 -0.35 -19.13
C MET A 137 -20.66 -0.11 -17.82
N ALA A 138 -20.25 0.90 -17.05
CA ALA A 138 -20.94 1.32 -15.84
C ALA A 138 -20.66 2.78 -15.57
N GLY A 139 -21.59 3.45 -14.90
CA GLY A 139 -21.41 4.83 -14.45
C GLY A 139 -22.56 5.26 -13.55
N GLY A 140 -22.64 6.57 -13.29
CA GLY A 140 -23.73 7.16 -12.53
C GLY A 140 -23.55 7.10 -11.01
N TRP A 141 -22.40 6.64 -10.50
CA TRP A 141 -22.05 6.99 -9.13
C TRP A 141 -21.75 8.49 -9.06
N PRO A 142 -22.15 9.17 -7.98
CA PRO A 142 -21.88 10.59 -7.85
C PRO A 142 -20.38 10.90 -7.88
N ALA A 143 -20.00 11.87 -8.70
CA ALA A 143 -18.68 12.47 -8.73
C ALA A 143 -18.81 13.96 -9.07
N SER A 144 -17.90 14.79 -8.57
CA SER A 144 -17.89 16.24 -8.78
C SER A 144 -16.55 16.72 -9.34
N HIS A 145 -16.43 18.04 -9.54
CA HIS A 145 -15.16 18.69 -9.88
C HIS A 145 -14.29 18.96 -8.64
N ASN A 146 -14.67 18.45 -7.47
CA ASN A 146 -13.90 18.64 -6.24
C ASN A 146 -12.49 18.07 -6.35
N TYR A 147 -11.57 18.75 -5.67
CA TYR A 147 -10.22 18.28 -5.47
C TYR A 147 -10.21 16.99 -4.64
N HIS A 148 -9.28 16.09 -4.96
CA HIS A 148 -9.05 14.85 -4.21
C HIS A 148 -10.22 13.83 -4.23
N GLU A 149 -11.13 14.00 -5.17
CA GLU A 149 -12.21 13.05 -5.49
C GLU A 149 -11.81 12.23 -6.70
N PHE A 150 -11.63 10.93 -6.50
CA PHE A 150 -11.13 9.98 -7.48
C PHE A 150 -11.93 8.69 -7.40
N THR A 151 -11.95 7.96 -8.51
CA THR A 151 -12.38 6.56 -8.54
C THR A 151 -11.18 5.71 -8.94
N PHE A 152 -10.68 4.93 -8.00
CA PHE A 152 -9.50 4.09 -8.13
C PHE A 152 -9.88 2.64 -8.43
N ASN A 153 -8.90 1.91 -8.96
CA ASN A 153 -8.88 0.45 -9.09
C ASN A 153 -9.90 -0.09 -10.10
N LEU A 154 -9.71 -1.34 -10.51
CA LEU A 154 -10.70 -2.17 -11.20
C LEU A 154 -10.36 -3.63 -10.91
N VAL A 155 -10.76 -4.12 -9.74
CA VAL A 155 -10.29 -5.43 -9.25
C VAL A 155 -11.28 -6.53 -9.63
N PRO A 156 -10.94 -7.46 -10.55
CA PRO A 156 -11.77 -8.63 -10.83
C PRO A 156 -11.77 -9.63 -9.65
N LYS A 157 -12.95 -10.07 -9.22
CA LYS A 157 -13.12 -11.20 -8.30
C LYS A 157 -14.45 -11.91 -8.56
N GLY A 158 -14.37 -13.12 -9.12
CA GLY A 158 -15.56 -13.88 -9.52
C GLY A 158 -16.28 -13.21 -10.70
N ASP A 159 -17.60 -13.04 -10.58
CA ASP A 159 -18.45 -12.35 -11.54
C ASP A 159 -18.59 -10.83 -11.25
N LYS A 160 -17.77 -10.30 -10.34
CA LYS A 160 -17.80 -8.91 -9.89
C LYS A 160 -16.48 -8.19 -10.10
N PHE A 161 -16.58 -6.87 -10.16
CA PHE A 161 -15.47 -5.94 -10.06
C PHE A 161 -15.61 -5.05 -8.83
N TYR A 162 -14.48 -4.63 -8.29
CA TYR A 162 -14.43 -3.76 -7.14
C TYR A 162 -13.67 -2.47 -7.47
N LEU A 163 -14.27 -1.35 -7.08
CA LEU A 163 -13.77 0.02 -7.30
C LEU A 163 -13.70 0.74 -5.96
N GLY A 164 -12.80 1.71 -5.80
CA GLY A 164 -12.71 2.55 -4.60
C GLY A 164 -12.93 4.02 -4.91
N THR A 165 -13.89 4.67 -4.27
CA THR A 165 -14.11 6.12 -4.40
C THR A 165 -13.44 6.85 -3.23
N SER A 166 -12.69 7.91 -3.51
CA SER A 166 -12.12 8.77 -2.46
C SER A 166 -13.06 9.89 -2.06
N VAL A 167 -12.82 10.42 -0.88
CA VAL A 167 -13.54 11.56 -0.32
C VAL A 167 -12.96 12.85 -0.89
N PRO A 168 -13.80 13.77 -1.41
CA PRO A 168 -13.35 15.09 -1.83
C PRO A 168 -12.74 15.87 -0.65
N LEU A 169 -11.63 16.55 -0.89
CA LEU A 169 -11.06 17.51 0.07
C LEU A 169 -11.56 18.91 -0.25
N ARG A 170 -11.88 19.68 0.79
CA ARG A 170 -12.20 21.10 0.66
C ARG A 170 -10.91 21.84 0.29
N THR A 171 -10.94 22.66 -0.75
CA THR A 171 -9.80 23.50 -1.15
C THR A 171 -9.30 24.32 0.04
N GLY A 172 -8.04 24.13 0.43
CA GLY A 172 -7.40 24.86 1.54
C GLY A 172 -7.68 24.34 2.96
N MET A 173 -8.44 23.24 3.14
CA MET A 173 -8.67 22.64 4.47
C MET A 173 -8.38 21.13 4.46
N THR A 174 -7.46 20.70 5.32
CA THR A 174 -7.12 19.28 5.57
C THR A 174 -8.13 18.56 6.48
N TYR A 175 -9.06 19.31 7.08
CA TYR A 175 -10.04 18.82 8.04
C TYR A 175 -11.47 18.97 7.51
N TYR A 176 -12.30 17.96 7.73
CA TYR A 176 -13.74 18.16 7.69
C TYR A 176 -14.15 19.01 8.90
N ASN A 177 -14.58 20.26 8.68
CA ASN A 177 -15.11 21.12 9.74
C ASN A 177 -16.64 21.19 9.66
N PRO A 178 -17.39 20.56 10.60
CA PRO A 178 -18.84 20.71 10.67
C PRO A 178 -19.24 22.19 10.63
N GLY A 179 -20.12 22.58 9.71
CA GLY A 179 -20.62 23.95 9.59
C GLY A 179 -19.78 24.93 8.75
N SER A 180 -18.67 24.51 8.15
CA SER A 180 -18.05 25.31 7.07
C SER A 180 -18.84 25.16 5.77
N GLU A 181 -19.04 26.25 5.02
CA GLU A 181 -19.69 26.20 3.70
C GLU A 181 -18.92 25.24 2.79
N GLN A 182 -19.66 24.36 2.12
CA GLN A 182 -19.10 23.45 1.12
C GLN A 182 -18.77 24.29 -0.12
N GLY A 183 -17.52 24.27 -0.59
CA GLY A 183 -17.19 24.88 -1.89
C GLY A 183 -17.98 24.25 -3.04
N TYR A 184 -18.34 22.96 -2.90
CA TYR A 184 -19.30 22.23 -3.73
C TYR A 184 -20.00 21.14 -2.89
N PRO A 185 -21.29 20.84 -3.14
CA PRO A 185 -22.00 19.78 -2.45
C PRO A 185 -21.25 18.44 -2.55
N ILE A 186 -21.07 17.76 -1.41
CA ILE A 186 -20.47 16.41 -1.36
C ILE A 186 -21.61 15.40 -1.54
N PRO A 187 -21.60 14.57 -2.59
CA PRO A 187 -22.63 13.56 -2.78
C PRO A 187 -22.58 12.41 -1.75
N ASP A 188 -23.61 11.56 -1.70
CA ASP A 188 -23.79 10.51 -0.68
C ASP A 188 -23.01 9.19 -0.91
N ILE A 189 -21.93 9.18 -1.71
CA ILE A 189 -21.20 7.94 -2.09
C ILE A 189 -19.66 8.00 -1.92
N PRO A 190 -18.97 9.12 -2.19
CA PRO A 190 -17.52 9.24 -1.99
C PRO A 190 -17.04 8.70 -0.63
N GLY A 191 -15.93 7.95 -0.65
CA GLY A 191 -15.43 7.24 0.53
C GLY A 191 -16.00 5.82 0.68
N SER A 192 -16.22 5.14 -0.45
CA SER A 192 -16.81 3.81 -0.50
C SER A 192 -16.01 2.84 -1.36
N ILE A 193 -16.18 1.55 -1.10
CA ILE A 193 -15.83 0.48 -2.03
C ILE A 193 -17.12 0.08 -2.74
N LEU A 194 -17.12 0.14 -4.07
CA LEU A 194 -18.25 -0.27 -4.90
C LEU A 194 -18.02 -1.70 -5.40
N GLU A 195 -19.10 -2.47 -5.49
CA GLU A 195 -19.14 -3.75 -6.20
C GLU A 195 -19.98 -3.57 -7.46
N MET A 196 -19.42 -3.96 -8.59
CA MET A 196 -20.02 -3.86 -9.92
C MET A 196 -20.18 -5.26 -10.52
N ASP A 197 -21.36 -5.56 -11.06
CA ASP A 197 -21.62 -6.75 -11.83
C ASP A 197 -20.89 -6.71 -13.17
N ALA A 198 -20.08 -7.74 -13.45
CA ALA A 198 -19.20 -7.73 -14.60
C ALA A 198 -19.90 -7.76 -15.96
N LYS A 199 -21.13 -8.29 -16.00
CA LYS A 199 -21.88 -8.48 -17.25
C LYS A 199 -22.82 -7.31 -17.52
N THR A 200 -23.47 -6.81 -16.47
CA THR A 200 -24.56 -5.84 -16.58
C THR A 200 -24.15 -4.42 -16.25
N GLY A 201 -22.99 -4.20 -15.62
CA GLY A 201 -22.54 -2.87 -15.18
C GLY A 201 -23.30 -2.32 -13.98
N LYS A 202 -24.30 -3.05 -13.46
CA LYS A 202 -25.04 -2.65 -12.25
C LYS A 202 -24.09 -2.68 -11.06
N TRP A 203 -24.11 -1.63 -10.25
CA TRP A 203 -23.23 -1.51 -9.10
C TRP A 203 -24.00 -1.15 -7.82
N SER A 204 -23.37 -1.41 -6.68
CA SER A 204 -23.86 -1.05 -5.35
C SER A 204 -22.70 -0.78 -4.39
N VAL A 205 -22.96 -0.13 -3.25
CA VAL A 205 -21.96 0.06 -2.20
C VAL A 205 -21.68 -1.28 -1.52
N PHE A 206 -20.43 -1.75 -1.63
CA PHE A 206 -19.96 -2.97 -0.99
C PHE A 206 -19.51 -2.72 0.46
N ALA A 207 -18.76 -1.64 0.68
CA ALA A 207 -18.29 -1.20 1.99
C ALA A 207 -18.10 0.32 1.99
N SER A 208 -18.02 0.94 3.17
CA SER A 208 -17.92 2.40 3.30
C SER A 208 -16.90 2.83 4.34
N GLY A 209 -16.68 4.14 4.46
CA GLY A 209 -15.78 4.71 5.45
C GLY A 209 -14.31 4.59 5.10
N VAL A 210 -13.97 4.46 3.81
CA VAL A 210 -12.59 4.70 3.33
C VAL A 210 -12.42 6.18 3.03
N ARG A 211 -11.19 6.70 3.09
CA ARG A 211 -10.91 8.11 2.76
C ARG A 211 -10.34 8.26 1.36
N THR A 212 -9.24 7.59 1.07
CA THR A 212 -8.53 7.65 -0.20
C THR A 212 -7.91 6.28 -0.46
N PRO A 213 -8.72 5.35 -0.98
CA PRO A 213 -8.33 3.97 -1.21
C PRO A 213 -7.52 3.81 -2.51
N ASN A 214 -6.34 4.46 -2.59
CA ASN A 214 -5.47 4.49 -3.79
C ASN A 214 -4.73 3.17 -4.04
N GLY A 215 -5.46 2.06 -4.03
CA GLY A 215 -4.88 0.75 -4.27
C GLY A 215 -5.65 -0.37 -3.60
N MET A 216 -6.16 -1.29 -4.40
CA MET A 216 -6.88 -2.46 -3.94
C MET A 216 -6.45 -3.68 -4.75
N GLY A 217 -6.30 -4.83 -4.11
CA GLY A 217 -5.87 -6.06 -4.77
C GLY A 217 -6.37 -7.31 -4.09
N ILE A 218 -6.26 -8.43 -4.80
CA ILE A 218 -6.52 -9.76 -4.25
C ILE A 218 -5.26 -10.23 -3.51
N GLY A 219 -5.43 -10.47 -2.22
CA GLY A 219 -4.36 -10.85 -1.31
C GLY A 219 -4.40 -12.32 -0.89
N VAL A 220 -3.90 -12.56 0.32
CA VAL A 220 -3.88 -13.89 0.94
C VAL A 220 -5.30 -14.48 1.00
N ASP A 221 -5.40 -15.80 0.84
CA ASP A 221 -6.66 -16.56 0.84
C ASP A 221 -7.69 -16.13 -0.23
N GLY A 222 -7.28 -15.35 -1.24
CA GLY A 222 -8.21 -14.82 -2.27
C GLY A 222 -9.09 -13.68 -1.75
N GLU A 223 -8.73 -13.09 -0.62
CA GLU A 223 -9.47 -12.00 0.01
C GLU A 223 -9.12 -10.63 -0.59
N LEU A 224 -10.05 -9.68 -0.46
CA LEU A 224 -9.89 -8.33 -1.01
C LEU A 224 -9.20 -7.44 0.04
N PHE A 225 -8.11 -6.78 -0.34
CA PHE A 225 -7.38 -5.86 0.54
C PHE A 225 -7.20 -4.49 -0.11
N VAL A 226 -7.34 -3.44 0.68
CA VAL A 226 -7.18 -2.05 0.23
C VAL A 226 -6.29 -1.27 1.18
N CYS A 227 -5.40 -0.46 0.61
CA CYS A 227 -4.62 0.53 1.34
C CYS A 227 -5.41 1.84 1.38
N ASP A 228 -5.57 2.42 2.58
CA ASP A 228 -6.29 3.68 2.78
C ASP A 228 -5.41 4.72 3.47
N ASN A 229 -5.48 5.97 3.00
CA ASN A 229 -4.58 7.05 3.43
C ASN A 229 -5.18 7.83 4.61
N GLN A 230 -4.37 8.12 5.64
CA GLN A 230 -4.79 8.87 6.84
C GLN A 230 -5.46 10.22 6.52
N GLY A 231 -6.31 10.70 7.44
CA GLY A 231 -6.88 12.04 7.39
C GLY A 231 -7.71 12.33 8.63
N SER A 232 -8.75 13.16 8.51
CA SER A 232 -9.70 13.37 9.61
C SER A 232 -10.36 12.06 10.01
N TRP A 233 -10.39 11.81 11.32
CA TRP A 233 -10.93 10.61 11.97
C TRP A 233 -10.26 9.29 11.56
N LEU A 234 -9.23 9.37 10.71
CA LEU A 234 -8.43 8.24 10.24
C LEU A 234 -6.96 8.51 10.61
N PRO A 235 -6.53 8.10 11.81
CA PRO A 235 -5.35 8.66 12.45
C PRO A 235 -4.01 8.28 11.78
N SER A 236 -3.98 7.16 11.07
CA SER A 236 -2.82 6.66 10.34
C SER A 236 -3.30 5.90 9.10
N SER A 237 -2.43 5.73 8.11
CA SER A 237 -2.73 4.90 6.97
C SER A 237 -2.91 3.44 7.41
N LYS A 238 -3.60 2.64 6.60
CA LYS A 238 -3.92 1.26 6.98
C LYS A 238 -4.10 0.33 5.79
N LEU A 239 -3.83 -0.95 6.02
CA LEU A 239 -4.25 -2.05 5.15
C LEU A 239 -5.52 -2.68 5.73
N ILE A 240 -6.55 -2.79 4.91
CA ILE A 240 -7.89 -3.21 5.32
C ILE A 240 -8.23 -4.52 4.62
N HIS A 241 -8.76 -5.50 5.38
CA HIS A 241 -9.50 -6.63 4.80
C HIS A 241 -10.92 -6.16 4.48
N VAL A 242 -11.25 -6.07 3.19
CA VAL A 242 -12.53 -5.52 2.73
C VAL A 242 -13.62 -6.58 2.80
N ARG A 243 -14.72 -6.28 3.49
CA ARG A 243 -15.87 -7.17 3.67
C ARG A 243 -17.16 -6.44 3.35
N ARG A 244 -18.15 -7.17 2.83
CA ARG A 244 -19.48 -6.61 2.55
C ARG A 244 -20.06 -5.97 3.81
N GLY A 245 -20.56 -4.76 3.68
CA GLY A 245 -21.13 -3.97 4.75
C GLY A 245 -20.12 -3.40 5.74
N GLY A 246 -18.81 -3.62 5.57
CA GLY A 246 -17.76 -3.10 6.45
C GLY A 246 -17.73 -1.57 6.49
N PHE A 247 -17.33 -1.01 7.63
CA PHE A 247 -17.14 0.43 7.81
C PHE A 247 -15.75 0.73 8.33
N TYR A 248 -14.99 1.55 7.62
CA TYR A 248 -13.57 1.76 7.89
C TYR A 248 -13.26 3.14 8.47
N GLY A 249 -14.21 3.79 9.14
CA GLY A 249 -13.92 4.87 10.07
C GLY A 249 -13.85 6.29 9.49
N HIS A 250 -13.67 6.48 8.18
CA HIS A 250 -13.88 7.81 7.59
C HIS A 250 -15.36 8.21 7.72
N GLN A 251 -15.63 9.43 8.17
CA GLN A 251 -16.97 10.00 8.31
C GLN A 251 -17.08 11.30 7.52
N THR A 252 -18.05 11.38 6.60
CA THR A 252 -18.36 12.60 5.84
C THR A 252 -19.31 13.54 6.61
N THR A 253 -20.01 13.05 7.63
CA THR A 253 -20.86 13.85 8.53
C THR A 253 -20.65 13.42 9.99
N PRO A 254 -20.64 14.36 10.96
CA PRO A 254 -20.30 14.10 12.36
C PRO A 254 -21.42 13.39 13.14
N LYS A 255 -22.52 13.00 12.49
CA LYS A 255 -23.56 12.16 13.08
C LYS A 255 -23.44 10.75 12.55
N GLY A 256 -22.48 10.00 13.09
CA GLY A 256 -22.28 8.58 12.79
C GLY A 256 -21.67 7.85 13.98
N THR A 257 -22.48 7.06 14.67
CA THR A 257 -22.14 6.28 15.88
C THR A 257 -21.57 4.89 15.57
N ARG A 258 -21.28 4.60 14.30
CA ARG A 258 -20.83 3.27 13.89
C ARG A 258 -19.36 3.09 14.20
N GLU A 259 -19.05 2.10 15.03
CA GLU A 259 -17.68 1.67 15.30
C GLU A 259 -17.01 1.18 14.02
N ALA A 260 -15.75 1.57 13.82
CA ALA A 260 -14.98 1.18 12.65
C ALA A 260 -14.48 -0.26 12.82
N ASP A 261 -14.57 -1.05 11.75
CA ASP A 261 -13.92 -2.34 11.67
C ASP A 261 -12.39 -2.15 11.81
N PRO A 262 -11.72 -2.94 12.65
CA PRO A 262 -10.27 -2.81 12.84
C PRO A 262 -9.54 -3.16 11.53
N PRO A 263 -8.47 -2.43 11.18
CA PRO A 263 -7.67 -2.79 10.02
C PRO A 263 -6.90 -4.09 10.23
N ALA A 264 -6.50 -4.71 9.12
CA ALA A 264 -5.52 -5.79 9.17
C ALA A 264 -4.16 -5.26 9.64
N LEU A 265 -3.76 -4.07 9.16
CA LEU A 265 -2.55 -3.38 9.59
C LEU A 265 -2.78 -1.89 9.73
N TRP A 266 -2.30 -1.31 10.82
CA TRP A 266 -1.93 0.11 10.85
C TRP A 266 -0.56 0.31 10.20
N LEU A 267 -0.40 1.40 9.46
CA LEU A 267 0.80 1.77 8.74
C LEU A 267 1.34 3.11 9.27
N PRO A 268 2.23 3.08 10.29
CA PRO A 268 2.67 4.27 11.00
C PRO A 268 3.23 5.39 10.10
N HIS A 269 2.57 6.55 10.21
CA HIS A 269 2.83 7.70 9.36
C HIS A 269 4.21 8.32 9.62
N GLY A 270 5.01 8.49 8.58
CA GLY A 270 6.38 9.03 8.63
C GLY A 270 7.43 8.02 9.09
N GLU A 271 7.02 6.80 9.46
CA GLU A 271 7.91 5.73 9.90
C GLU A 271 8.05 4.65 8.85
N ILE A 272 6.94 4.24 8.22
CA ILE A 272 6.92 3.20 7.19
C ILE A 272 6.02 3.49 5.99
N SER A 273 5.07 4.42 6.12
CA SER A 273 4.14 4.76 5.04
C SER A 273 3.58 6.17 5.24
N ASN A 274 3.24 6.86 4.14
CA ASN A 274 2.59 8.17 4.14
C ASN A 274 1.39 8.22 3.18
N SER A 275 1.50 7.56 2.02
CA SER A 275 0.47 7.46 1.00
C SER A 275 0.56 6.08 0.33
N PRO A 276 0.16 5.02 1.05
CA PRO A 276 0.29 3.65 0.54
C PRO A 276 -0.64 3.43 -0.65
N SER A 277 -0.18 2.55 -1.55
CA SER A 277 -0.84 2.24 -2.81
C SER A 277 -1.20 0.75 -2.95
N GLU A 278 -1.39 0.28 -4.17
CA GLU A 278 -1.96 -1.03 -4.50
C GLU A 278 -1.20 -2.20 -3.84
N PRO A 279 -1.89 -3.01 -3.01
CA PRO A 279 -1.28 -4.21 -2.46
C PRO A 279 -1.37 -5.37 -3.45
N VAL A 280 -0.26 -6.09 -3.64
CA VAL A 280 -0.16 -7.26 -4.53
C VAL A 280 0.38 -8.47 -3.78
N LEU A 281 -0.17 -9.66 -4.06
CA LEU A 281 0.32 -10.91 -3.50
C LEU A 281 1.67 -11.30 -4.14
N ILE A 282 2.60 -11.82 -3.34
CA ILE A 282 3.85 -12.39 -3.81
C ILE A 282 3.58 -13.83 -4.27
N PRO A 283 3.75 -14.15 -5.57
CA PRO A 283 3.27 -15.41 -6.12
C PRO A 283 4.20 -16.60 -5.80
N ARG A 284 5.50 -16.35 -5.62
CA ARG A 284 6.55 -17.39 -5.55
C ARG A 284 7.74 -16.94 -4.69
N GLY A 285 8.59 -17.89 -4.31
CA GLY A 285 9.86 -17.63 -3.60
C GLY A 285 9.72 -17.56 -2.09
N LEU A 286 10.75 -17.03 -1.43
CA LEU A 286 10.89 -17.03 0.04
C LEU A 286 9.71 -16.37 0.77
N TYR A 287 9.14 -15.32 0.16
CA TYR A 287 8.04 -14.55 0.71
C TYR A 287 6.68 -14.93 0.11
N GLN A 288 6.55 -16.09 -0.54
CA GLN A 288 5.29 -16.53 -1.14
C GLN A 288 4.12 -16.45 -0.15
N GLY A 289 2.98 -15.91 -0.60
CA GLY A 289 1.78 -15.74 0.21
C GLY A 289 1.78 -14.49 1.10
N GLN A 290 2.87 -13.73 1.13
CA GLN A 290 2.92 -12.38 1.69
C GLN A 290 2.50 -11.35 0.64
N MET A 291 2.29 -10.10 1.04
CA MET A 291 1.90 -9.03 0.13
C MET A 291 2.93 -7.91 0.10
N LEU A 292 3.07 -7.26 -1.04
CA LEU A 292 3.80 -6.01 -1.22
C LEU A 292 2.83 -4.87 -1.45
N PHE A 293 3.17 -3.65 -1.06
CA PHE A 293 2.46 -2.45 -1.48
C PHE A 293 3.46 -1.31 -1.67
N GLY A 294 3.16 -0.38 -2.57
CA GLY A 294 3.99 0.81 -2.80
C GLY A 294 3.59 1.98 -1.90
N ASP A 295 4.39 3.04 -1.90
CA ASP A 295 4.00 4.31 -1.29
C ASP A 295 4.41 5.50 -2.17
N VAL A 296 3.50 6.45 -2.38
CA VAL A 296 3.72 7.61 -3.24
C VAL A 296 4.58 8.69 -2.56
N THR A 297 4.46 8.86 -1.25
CA THR A 297 5.13 9.95 -0.52
C THR A 297 6.33 9.44 0.28
N TYR A 298 6.12 8.41 1.11
CA TYR A 298 7.21 7.73 1.80
C TYR A 298 8.18 7.08 0.81
N GLY A 299 7.64 6.67 -0.35
CA GLY A 299 8.38 6.03 -1.43
C GLY A 299 8.55 4.53 -1.23
N GLY A 300 9.02 3.89 -2.28
CA GLY A 300 9.50 2.52 -2.19
C GLY A 300 8.38 1.50 -2.10
N ILE A 301 8.75 0.30 -1.65
CA ILE A 301 7.85 -0.83 -1.48
C ILE A 301 8.00 -1.36 -0.06
N GLN A 302 6.87 -1.69 0.55
CA GLN A 302 6.77 -2.32 1.87
C GLN A 302 6.26 -3.75 1.69
N ARG A 303 6.64 -4.63 2.63
CA ARG A 303 6.24 -6.05 2.66
C ARG A 303 5.39 -6.31 3.90
N THR A 304 4.37 -7.15 3.76
CA THR A 304 3.48 -7.51 4.86
C THR A 304 3.31 -9.01 5.00
N TYR A 305 3.27 -9.48 6.24
CA TYR A 305 2.83 -10.82 6.59
C TYR A 305 1.52 -10.71 7.36
N LEU A 306 0.48 -11.40 6.88
CA LEU A 306 -0.83 -11.47 7.52
C LEU A 306 -1.07 -12.87 8.06
N GLU A 307 -1.79 -12.94 9.19
CA GLU A 307 -2.33 -14.18 9.73
C GLU A 307 -3.77 -13.97 10.21
N LYS A 308 -4.52 -15.08 10.30
CA LYS A 308 -5.90 -15.07 10.79
C LYS A 308 -5.92 -15.49 12.25
N VAL A 309 -6.35 -14.59 13.13
CA VAL A 309 -6.49 -14.82 14.58
C VAL A 309 -7.93 -14.55 14.98
N GLU A 310 -8.58 -15.56 15.55
CA GLU A 310 -10.02 -15.50 15.91
C GLU A 310 -10.90 -15.03 14.73
N GLY A 311 -10.58 -15.48 13.51
CA GLY A 311 -11.35 -15.17 12.31
C GLY A 311 -11.04 -13.82 11.65
N ALA A 312 -10.27 -12.94 12.29
CA ALA A 312 -9.88 -11.64 11.74
C ALA A 312 -8.43 -11.66 11.23
N TYR A 313 -8.16 -10.94 10.13
CA TYR A 313 -6.79 -10.71 9.69
C TYR A 313 -6.11 -9.67 10.57
N GLN A 314 -4.86 -9.95 10.92
CA GLN A 314 -3.94 -9.03 11.55
C GLN A 314 -2.52 -9.42 11.12
N GLY A 315 -1.49 -8.63 11.46
CA GLY A 315 -0.13 -9.02 11.08
C GLY A 315 0.89 -7.92 11.24
N VAL A 316 1.91 -7.96 10.40
CA VAL A 316 3.09 -7.11 10.50
C VAL A 316 3.49 -6.51 9.16
N VAL A 317 3.96 -5.26 9.20
CA VAL A 317 4.56 -4.56 8.06
C VAL A 317 6.06 -4.36 8.26
N PHE A 318 6.82 -4.53 7.17
CA PHE A 318 8.26 -4.38 7.06
C PHE A 318 8.60 -3.43 5.91
N ARG A 319 9.72 -2.71 6.02
CA ARG A 319 10.32 -2.09 4.83
C ARG A 319 10.79 -3.20 3.89
N PHE A 320 10.84 -2.93 2.59
CA PHE A 320 11.29 -3.93 1.63
C PHE A 320 12.27 -3.39 0.60
N ALA A 321 11.89 -2.37 -0.16
CA ALA A 321 12.74 -1.78 -1.18
C ALA A 321 12.59 -0.25 -1.23
N GLN A 322 13.67 0.42 -1.60
CA GLN A 322 13.69 1.84 -1.95
C GLN A 322 14.62 2.04 -3.17
N GLY A 323 15.14 3.25 -3.40
CA GLY A 323 15.99 3.56 -4.55
C GLY A 323 15.23 3.50 -5.89
N LEU A 324 13.91 3.66 -5.86
CA LEU A 324 13.06 3.66 -7.03
C LEU A 324 12.93 5.08 -7.57
N GLU A 325 12.66 5.20 -8.88
CA GLU A 325 12.60 6.48 -9.58
C GLU A 325 11.58 7.42 -8.96
N ALA A 326 10.37 6.98 -8.65
CA ALA A 326 9.32 7.86 -8.12
C ALA A 326 8.49 7.17 -7.04
N GLY A 327 7.51 7.92 -6.50
CA GLY A 327 6.53 7.38 -5.58
C GLY A 327 5.75 6.24 -6.23
N VAL A 328 5.64 5.08 -5.56
CA VAL A 328 5.11 3.86 -6.17
C VAL A 328 3.59 3.84 -6.07
N ASN A 329 2.91 3.81 -7.21
CA ASN A 329 1.45 3.81 -7.29
C ASN A 329 0.85 2.45 -7.65
N ARG A 330 1.50 1.72 -8.56
CA ARG A 330 0.99 0.44 -9.08
C ARG A 330 2.09 -0.59 -9.13
N LEU A 331 1.73 -1.84 -8.86
CA LEU A 331 2.62 -2.98 -8.90
C LEU A 331 1.97 -4.07 -9.75
N ALA A 332 2.74 -4.71 -10.62
CA ALA A 332 2.24 -5.82 -11.42
C ALA A 332 3.32 -6.89 -11.61
N TRP A 333 3.00 -8.13 -11.26
CA TRP A 333 3.87 -9.26 -11.62
C TRP A 333 3.70 -9.58 -13.11
N GLY A 334 4.82 -9.54 -13.84
CA GLY A 334 4.85 -9.91 -15.25
C GLY A 334 4.84 -11.43 -15.45
N PRO A 335 4.45 -11.89 -16.65
CA PRO A 335 4.56 -13.30 -17.03
C PRO A 335 6.02 -13.78 -17.07
N ASP A 336 6.97 -12.86 -17.20
CA ASP A 336 8.42 -13.08 -17.11
C ASP A 336 8.93 -13.26 -15.66
N GLY A 337 8.04 -13.17 -14.66
CA GLY A 337 8.37 -13.30 -13.24
C GLY A 337 8.99 -12.04 -12.62
N LYS A 338 9.12 -10.94 -13.36
CA LYS A 338 9.60 -9.65 -12.85
C LYS A 338 8.47 -8.86 -12.20
N LEU A 339 8.80 -7.98 -11.26
CA LEU A 339 7.85 -7.06 -10.65
C LEU A 339 7.95 -5.70 -11.34
N TYR A 340 6.90 -5.29 -12.04
CA TYR A 340 6.79 -4.00 -12.70
C TYR A 340 6.26 -2.97 -11.70
N VAL A 341 6.88 -1.78 -11.71
CA VAL A 341 6.68 -0.71 -10.75
C VAL A 341 6.28 0.55 -11.48
N GLY A 342 5.03 0.97 -11.31
CA GLY A 342 4.48 2.21 -11.84
C GLY A 342 4.61 3.34 -10.83
N GLY A 343 5.27 4.42 -11.22
CA GLY A 343 5.53 5.61 -10.41
C GLY A 343 4.61 6.78 -10.75
N ILE A 344 4.28 7.58 -9.75
CA ILE A 344 3.46 8.79 -9.88
C ILE A 344 3.92 9.87 -8.89
N GLY A 345 3.50 11.11 -9.11
CA GLY A 345 3.56 12.18 -8.13
C GLY A 345 2.96 13.47 -8.66
N SER A 346 2.79 14.45 -7.78
CA SER A 346 2.31 15.79 -8.08
C SER A 346 3.15 16.86 -7.36
N ASN A 347 2.77 18.12 -7.52
CA ASN A 347 3.37 19.25 -6.83
C ASN A 347 3.22 19.12 -5.29
N GLY A 348 4.03 19.89 -4.56
CA GLY A 348 3.94 19.95 -3.10
C GLY A 348 4.50 18.68 -2.43
N ASN A 349 3.73 18.07 -1.53
CA ASN A 349 4.17 16.95 -0.68
C ASN A 349 3.66 15.57 -1.16
N TRP A 350 2.89 15.50 -2.24
CA TRP A 350 2.40 14.23 -2.80
C TRP A 350 3.33 13.75 -3.93
N ASN A 351 4.58 13.47 -3.58
CA ASN A 351 5.57 12.87 -4.47
C ASN A 351 6.67 12.21 -3.63
N HIS A 352 7.54 11.46 -4.30
CA HIS A 352 8.80 11.01 -3.73
C HIS A 352 9.94 11.74 -4.43
N GLN A 353 10.78 12.44 -3.67
CA GLN A 353 11.98 13.13 -4.16
C GLN A 353 11.71 14.10 -5.34
N ASN A 354 10.55 14.77 -5.35
CA ASN A 354 10.09 15.68 -6.41
C ASN A 354 9.83 15.03 -7.78
N HIS A 355 9.84 13.70 -7.88
CA HIS A 355 9.54 13.00 -9.13
C HIS A 355 8.03 12.81 -9.30
N ARG A 356 7.55 12.89 -10.55
CA ARG A 356 6.11 12.87 -10.89
C ARG A 356 5.67 11.71 -11.77
N TYR A 357 6.63 10.95 -12.27
CA TYR A 357 6.41 9.82 -13.15
C TYR A 357 7.48 8.77 -12.89
N GLY A 358 7.21 7.54 -13.28
CA GLY A 358 8.21 6.49 -13.28
C GLY A 358 7.65 5.20 -13.84
N LEU A 359 8.48 4.41 -14.49
CA LEU A 359 8.12 3.05 -14.85
C LEU A 359 9.40 2.22 -14.92
N GLN A 360 9.54 1.32 -13.95
CA GLN A 360 10.72 0.49 -13.74
C GLN A 360 10.30 -0.96 -13.50
N ARG A 361 11.25 -1.90 -13.50
CA ARG A 361 10.97 -3.27 -13.09
C ARG A 361 12.09 -3.83 -12.23
N LEU A 362 11.72 -4.75 -11.36
CA LEU A 362 12.61 -5.47 -10.45
C LEU A 362 12.69 -6.93 -10.90
N ALA A 363 13.86 -7.34 -11.34
CA ALA A 363 14.14 -8.72 -11.73
C ALA A 363 14.63 -9.52 -10.50
N PRO A 364 13.98 -10.64 -10.13
CA PRO A 364 14.45 -11.48 -9.02
C PRO A 364 15.89 -11.96 -9.23
N THR A 365 16.69 -11.95 -8.16
CA THR A 365 18.05 -12.49 -8.14
C THR A 365 18.13 -13.77 -7.30
N LYS A 366 19.31 -14.39 -7.22
CA LYS A 366 19.58 -15.50 -6.29
C LYS A 366 20.01 -15.02 -4.90
N ASP A 367 20.22 -13.72 -4.73
CA ASP A 367 20.72 -13.15 -3.49
C ASP A 367 19.61 -13.09 -2.43
N THR A 368 20.00 -13.20 -1.17
CA THR A 368 19.09 -13.11 -0.03
C THR A 368 19.54 -12.01 0.92
N ALA A 369 18.55 -11.33 1.51
CA ALA A 369 18.74 -10.44 2.63
C ALA A 369 18.57 -11.22 3.94
N PHE A 370 19.39 -10.92 4.95
CA PHE A 370 19.10 -11.31 6.32
C PHE A 370 18.09 -10.33 6.92
N GLU A 371 16.89 -10.81 7.24
CA GLU A 371 15.82 -9.98 7.79
C GLU A 371 14.70 -10.82 8.45
N MET A 372 13.74 -10.15 9.06
CA MET A 372 12.54 -10.78 9.61
C MET A 372 11.65 -11.30 8.46
N LEU A 373 11.57 -12.61 8.30
CA LEU A 373 10.66 -13.25 7.34
C LEU A 373 9.20 -13.06 7.72
N ARG A 374 8.86 -13.23 9.02
CA ARG A 374 7.52 -12.98 9.57
C ARG A 374 7.57 -12.80 11.07
N VAL A 375 6.56 -12.12 11.61
CA VAL A 375 6.26 -12.06 13.05
C VAL A 375 4.87 -12.64 13.26
N ARG A 376 4.72 -13.58 14.19
CA ARG A 376 3.44 -14.21 14.54
C ARG A 376 3.06 -13.93 15.98
N ALA A 377 1.81 -13.60 16.22
CA ALA A 377 1.27 -13.49 17.58
C ALA A 377 1.20 -14.87 18.24
N MET A 378 1.44 -14.87 19.54
CA MET A 378 1.26 -15.98 20.46
C MET A 378 0.35 -15.52 21.61
N PRO A 379 -0.25 -16.43 22.38
CA PRO A 379 -1.10 -16.05 23.52
C PRO A 379 -0.37 -15.20 24.59
N ASP A 380 0.96 -15.23 24.61
CA ASP A 380 1.83 -14.60 25.61
C ASP A 380 3.02 -13.87 24.97
N GLY A 381 2.90 -13.38 23.73
CA GLY A 381 3.99 -12.69 23.05
C GLY A 381 4.02 -12.93 21.54
N PHE A 382 5.22 -13.09 20.99
CA PHE A 382 5.43 -13.26 19.56
C PHE A 382 6.49 -14.31 19.23
N VAL A 383 6.42 -14.85 18.02
CA VAL A 383 7.54 -15.58 17.39
C VAL A 383 7.97 -14.81 16.15
N ILE A 384 9.24 -14.40 16.12
CA ILE A 384 9.90 -13.83 14.95
C ILE A 384 10.61 -14.96 14.22
N LYS A 385 10.42 -15.07 12.90
CA LYS A 385 11.18 -15.96 12.03
C LYS A 385 12.05 -15.14 11.10
N PHE A 386 13.28 -15.54 10.88
CA PHE A 386 14.26 -14.90 10.01
C PHE A 386 14.45 -15.65 8.69
N THR A 387 14.97 -14.96 7.68
CA THR A 387 15.30 -15.52 6.35
C THR A 387 16.52 -16.44 6.40
N GLU A 388 17.49 -16.14 7.26
CA GLU A 388 18.74 -16.89 7.47
C GLU A 388 18.97 -17.09 8.99
N PRO A 389 19.82 -18.05 9.43
CA PRO A 389 20.17 -18.17 10.84
C PRO A 389 20.84 -16.87 11.35
N ALA A 390 20.44 -16.40 12.53
CA ALA A 390 21.04 -15.26 13.21
C ALA A 390 22.28 -15.68 14.04
N ASP A 391 23.12 -14.71 14.39
CA ASP A 391 24.20 -14.92 15.35
C ASP A 391 23.63 -15.47 16.67
N PRO A 392 24.03 -16.68 17.13
CA PRO A 392 23.40 -17.34 18.27
C PRO A 392 23.51 -16.55 19.58
N LYS A 393 24.62 -15.82 19.77
CA LYS A 393 24.83 -15.03 20.98
C LYS A 393 23.87 -13.84 20.96
N ALA A 394 23.96 -12.98 19.95
CA ALA A 394 23.09 -11.81 19.83
C ALA A 394 21.59 -12.17 19.81
N LEU A 395 21.22 -13.30 19.21
CA LEU A 395 19.84 -13.79 19.19
C LEU A 395 19.30 -14.10 20.60
N ALA A 396 20.15 -14.50 21.54
CA ALA A 396 19.78 -14.82 22.91
C ALA A 396 19.79 -13.62 23.87
N GLU A 397 20.45 -12.50 23.51
CA GLU A 397 20.58 -11.33 24.36
C GLU A 397 19.32 -10.44 24.32
N GLU A 398 18.80 -10.06 25.48
CA GLU A 398 17.60 -9.21 25.58
C GLU A 398 17.83 -7.80 25.00
N GLN A 399 19.05 -7.28 25.09
CA GLN A 399 19.43 -5.95 24.60
C GLN A 399 19.37 -5.83 23.07
N THR A 400 19.33 -6.96 22.36
CA THR A 400 19.10 -7.01 20.91
C THR A 400 17.71 -6.50 20.55
N TYR A 401 16.73 -6.59 21.46
CA TYR A 401 15.33 -6.32 21.18
C TYR A 401 14.87 -5.04 21.87
N GLN A 402 14.40 -4.08 21.07
CA GLN A 402 13.64 -2.94 21.55
C GLN A 402 12.18 -3.12 21.15
N LEU A 403 11.30 -3.10 22.14
CA LEU A 403 9.88 -3.34 21.99
C LEU A 403 9.09 -2.19 22.60
N ASP A 404 8.31 -1.51 21.76
CA ASP A 404 7.40 -0.46 22.18
C ASP A 404 5.98 -0.81 21.71
N SER A 405 4.97 -0.38 22.45
CA SER A 405 3.57 -0.49 22.02
C SER A 405 2.81 0.80 22.16
N PHE A 406 1.84 1.00 21.29
CA PHE A 406 0.97 2.18 21.27
C PHE A 406 -0.32 1.86 20.52
N ARG A 407 -1.30 2.75 20.60
CA ARG A 407 -2.44 2.77 19.67
C ARG A 407 -2.61 4.17 19.10
N TYR A 408 -3.49 4.31 18.13
CA TYR A 408 -3.86 5.61 17.58
C TYR A 408 -5.18 6.11 18.16
N ALA A 409 -5.27 7.41 18.39
CA ALA A 409 -6.54 8.08 18.69
C ALA A 409 -7.06 8.81 17.45
N PRO A 410 -8.27 8.51 16.94
CA PRO A 410 -8.87 9.27 15.85
C PRO A 410 -9.22 10.68 16.33
N THR A 411 -8.93 11.68 15.52
CA THR A 411 -9.25 13.09 15.81
C THR A 411 -9.82 13.76 14.58
N GLN A 412 -10.53 14.87 14.75
CA GLN A 412 -10.98 15.68 13.61
C GLN A 412 -9.82 16.25 12.79
N ASN A 413 -8.67 16.49 13.42
CA ASN A 413 -7.46 16.95 12.75
C ASN A 413 -6.94 15.89 11.79
N TYR A 414 -6.12 16.32 10.82
CA TYR A 414 -5.50 15.40 9.88
C TYR A 414 -4.52 14.46 10.61
N GLY A 415 -4.79 13.15 10.55
CA GLY A 415 -4.05 12.14 11.29
C GLY A 415 -4.39 12.15 12.79
N GLY A 416 -3.68 11.33 13.56
CA GLY A 416 -3.92 11.21 15.00
C GLY A 416 -2.66 10.87 15.79
N PRO A 417 -2.61 11.26 17.07
CA PRO A 417 -1.47 10.99 17.92
C PRO A 417 -1.36 9.50 18.25
N LYS A 418 -0.12 9.05 18.47
CA LYS A 418 0.13 7.82 19.23
C LYS A 418 -0.25 8.07 20.68
N VAL A 419 -1.07 7.21 21.26
CA VAL A 419 -1.52 7.29 22.65
C VAL A 419 -1.26 5.97 23.38
N ASP A 420 -1.34 6.04 24.71
CA ASP A 420 -1.12 4.92 25.61
C ASP A 420 0.22 4.20 25.36
N PHE A 421 1.28 4.98 25.11
CA PHE A 421 2.60 4.43 24.84
C PHE A 421 3.09 3.59 26.02
N ASP A 422 3.62 2.41 25.72
CA ASP A 422 4.18 1.49 26.71
C ASP A 422 5.49 0.89 26.16
N ARG A 423 6.58 1.08 26.91
CA ARG A 423 7.85 0.41 26.62
C ARG A 423 7.79 -0.97 27.24
N LEU A 424 7.73 -1.99 26.40
CA LEU A 424 7.62 -3.38 26.81
C LEU A 424 8.97 -3.89 27.32
N ALA A 425 9.45 -3.35 28.44
CA ALA A 425 10.79 -3.58 28.99
C ALA A 425 10.95 -4.96 29.66
N THR A 426 9.85 -5.59 30.05
CA THR A 426 9.87 -6.92 30.66
C THR A 426 9.42 -7.94 29.63
N PHE A 427 10.32 -8.80 29.18
CA PHE A 427 10.03 -9.93 28.33
C PHE A 427 11.09 -11.01 28.53
N LYS A 428 10.85 -12.21 27.98
CA LYS A 428 11.85 -13.28 27.93
C LYS A 428 12.17 -13.62 26.49
N VAL A 429 13.45 -13.77 26.18
CA VAL A 429 13.96 -14.21 24.88
C VAL A 429 14.20 -15.72 24.88
N GLU A 430 13.62 -16.43 23.93
CA GLU A 430 13.79 -17.88 23.77
C GLU A 430 14.14 -18.20 22.30
N PRO A 431 15.44 -18.27 21.96
CA PRO A 431 15.88 -18.60 20.62
C PRO A 431 15.47 -20.02 20.20
N GLY A 432 15.08 -20.17 18.94
CA GLY A 432 14.81 -21.47 18.33
C GLY A 432 16.11 -22.23 18.05
N ARG A 433 16.04 -23.56 18.06
CA ARG A 433 17.19 -24.45 17.82
C ARG A 433 17.85 -24.26 16.46
N ASP A 434 17.08 -23.81 15.46
CA ASP A 434 17.55 -23.58 14.09
C ASP A 434 18.26 -22.23 13.88
N GLY A 435 18.30 -21.38 14.92
CA GLY A 435 18.82 -20.02 14.83
C GLY A 435 18.02 -19.11 13.89
N ARG A 436 16.92 -19.59 13.30
CA ARG A 436 16.05 -18.86 12.36
C ARG A 436 14.79 -18.37 13.01
N SER A 437 14.65 -18.53 14.32
CA SER A 437 13.49 -18.07 15.06
C SER A 437 13.84 -17.65 16.47
N VAL A 438 13.03 -16.75 17.03
CA VAL A 438 13.06 -16.38 18.44
C VAL A 438 11.64 -16.17 18.93
N ARG A 439 11.33 -16.71 20.11
CA ARG A 439 10.11 -16.41 20.83
C ARG A 439 10.39 -15.31 21.84
N LEU A 440 9.59 -14.24 21.78
CA LEU A 440 9.58 -13.16 22.76
C LEU A 440 8.33 -13.34 23.60
N ARG A 441 8.48 -13.69 24.88
CA ARG A 441 7.36 -13.77 25.83
C ARG A 441 7.16 -12.43 26.50
N ILE A 442 6.01 -11.83 26.29
CA ILE A 442 5.68 -10.50 26.77
C ILE A 442 4.50 -10.65 27.75
N PRO A 443 4.71 -10.50 29.06
CA PRO A 443 3.62 -10.55 30.04
C PRO A 443 2.64 -9.40 29.79
N ASN A 444 1.36 -9.66 30.06
CA ASN A 444 0.29 -8.65 29.99
C ASN A 444 0.17 -7.94 28.63
N LEU A 445 0.47 -8.64 27.53
CA LEU A 445 0.33 -8.12 26.18
C LEU A 445 -1.13 -7.70 25.90
N LYS A 446 -1.34 -6.42 25.56
CA LYS A 446 -2.66 -5.83 25.31
C LYS A 446 -3.00 -5.88 23.82
N THR A 447 -4.26 -6.22 23.51
CA THR A 447 -4.85 -6.07 22.16
C THR A 447 -5.26 -4.64 21.87
N ASP A 448 -5.69 -4.36 20.63
CA ASP A 448 -5.94 -3.01 20.11
C ASP A 448 -4.67 -2.14 20.18
N ARG A 449 -3.56 -2.74 19.75
CA ARG A 449 -2.23 -2.14 19.83
C ARG A 449 -1.41 -2.40 18.58
N ILE A 450 -0.49 -1.49 18.32
CA ILE A 450 0.66 -1.72 17.47
C ILE A 450 1.84 -2.05 18.37
N VAL A 451 2.53 -3.14 18.08
CA VAL A 451 3.81 -3.50 18.70
C VAL A 451 4.90 -3.22 17.69
N HIS A 452 5.79 -2.28 18.01
CA HIS A 452 6.97 -1.94 17.24
C HIS A 452 8.16 -2.76 17.74
N PHE A 453 8.83 -3.43 16.81
CA PHE A 453 10.05 -4.19 17.04
C PHE A 453 11.20 -3.43 16.41
N ARG A 454 12.32 -3.32 17.11
CA ARG A 454 13.60 -2.86 16.55
C ARG A 454 14.73 -3.76 17.03
N LEU A 455 15.38 -4.45 16.10
CA LEU A 455 16.43 -5.44 16.32
C LEU A 455 17.80 -4.88 15.89
N ALA A 456 18.15 -3.70 16.40
CA ALA A 456 19.34 -2.97 15.96
C ALA A 456 20.63 -3.74 16.29
N GLY A 457 21.51 -3.89 15.31
CA GLY A 457 22.82 -4.55 15.47
C GLY A 457 22.81 -6.07 15.32
N LEU A 458 21.65 -6.72 15.20
CA LEU A 458 21.58 -8.15 14.92
C LEU A 458 22.19 -8.46 13.55
N ARG A 459 22.92 -9.58 13.47
CA ARG A 459 23.55 -10.09 12.23
C ARG A 459 23.17 -11.55 12.02
N SER A 460 23.27 -12.01 10.77
CA SER A 460 23.22 -13.43 10.48
C SER A 460 24.41 -14.16 11.11
N ALA A 461 24.32 -15.48 11.25
CA ALA A 461 25.45 -16.33 11.65
C ALA A 461 26.65 -16.21 10.68
N ALA A 462 26.40 -15.79 9.43
CA ALA A 462 27.43 -15.50 8.43
C ALA A 462 27.93 -14.04 8.45
N GLY A 463 27.54 -13.24 9.46
CA GLY A 463 27.98 -11.85 9.63
C GLY A 463 27.24 -10.80 8.80
N LYS A 464 26.32 -11.19 7.89
CA LYS A 464 25.50 -10.25 7.12
C LYS A 464 24.67 -9.34 8.05
N PRO A 465 24.66 -8.01 7.84
CA PRO A 465 23.79 -7.11 8.59
C PRO A 465 22.32 -7.35 8.24
N MET A 466 21.41 -6.98 9.15
CA MET A 466 19.99 -6.94 8.83
C MET A 466 19.70 -5.93 7.71
N TRP A 467 18.91 -6.33 6.73
CA TRP A 467 18.39 -5.42 5.71
C TRP A 467 17.39 -4.43 6.31
N THR A 468 16.50 -4.91 7.17
CA THR A 468 15.56 -4.09 7.92
C THR A 468 15.53 -4.55 9.36
N THR A 469 15.73 -3.63 10.31
CA THR A 469 15.75 -3.95 11.75
C THR A 469 14.39 -3.76 12.39
N GLU A 470 13.47 -3.07 11.72
CA GLU A 470 12.20 -2.64 12.29
C GLU A 470 10.99 -3.35 11.69
N ALA A 471 9.97 -3.56 12.53
CA ALA A 471 8.68 -4.09 12.13
C ALA A 471 7.56 -3.52 12.99
N TRP A 472 6.36 -3.37 12.43
CA TRP A 472 5.17 -2.89 13.16
C TRP A 472 4.06 -3.93 13.05
N TYR A 473 3.75 -4.61 14.15
CA TYR A 473 2.70 -5.61 14.24
C TYR A 473 1.41 -4.98 14.76
N THR A 474 0.30 -5.11 14.04
CA THR A 474 -1.04 -4.74 14.50
C THR A 474 -1.68 -5.93 15.22
N LEU A 475 -1.90 -5.81 16.52
CA LEU A 475 -2.44 -6.86 17.38
C LEU A 475 -3.90 -6.57 17.76
N ASN A 476 -4.83 -7.09 16.98
CA ASN A 476 -6.26 -6.96 17.22
C ASN A 476 -6.77 -8.02 18.21
N ASN A 477 -6.28 -9.25 18.07
CA ASN A 477 -6.68 -10.41 18.87
C ASN A 477 -5.47 -11.21 19.34
N LEU A 478 -5.58 -11.80 20.53
CA LEU A 478 -4.62 -12.81 21.01
C LEU A 478 -5.05 -14.20 20.53
N PRO A 479 -4.13 -15.02 19.99
CA PRO A 479 -4.43 -16.41 19.72
C PRO A 479 -4.85 -17.14 20.99
N LYS A 480 -5.84 -18.04 20.88
CA LYS A 480 -6.20 -18.94 21.98
C LYS A 480 -5.01 -19.81 22.39
N ARG A 481 -4.83 -20.01 23.71
CA ARG A 481 -3.96 -21.08 24.21
C ARG A 481 -4.54 -22.41 23.71
N LYS A 482 -3.77 -23.16 22.93
CA LYS A 482 -4.11 -24.56 22.63
C LYS A 482 -4.26 -25.25 23.99
N LYS A 483 -5.45 -25.77 24.30
CA LYS A 483 -5.62 -26.68 25.43
C LYS A 483 -4.66 -27.85 25.18
N ARG A 484 -3.76 -28.09 26.13
CA ARG A 484 -2.84 -29.22 26.10
C ARG A 484 -3.62 -30.51 26.31
#